data_AF-A0A1I4Y3P2-F1
#
_entry.id   AF-A0A1I4Y3P2-F1
#
_cell.length_a   1.000
_cell.length_b   1.000
_cell.length_c   1.000
_cell.angle_alpha   90.00
_cell.angle_beta   90.00
_cell.angle_gamma   90.00
#
_symmetry.space_group_name_H-M   'P 1'
#
loop_
_entity.id
_entity.type
_entity.pdbx_description
1 polymer ?
#
loop_
_entity_poly.entity_id
_entity_poly.type
_entity_poly.pdbx_seq_one_letter_code
_entity_poly.pdbx_strand_id
1 'polypeptide(L)'
;MDVDTRSLRYFIEVAEQLNFTRASERLFVSQPALSRRIRALEDGLRTTLFERDGREVRLTAAGESLLPAARRLVADWQAAQRVTRVAAAERARVLRVAFEALCWPLDGASRPVTDFAGVVRHLAADS
;
A
#
# COMPACT_ATOMS: atom_id res chain seq x y z
N MET A 1 12.65 0.23 18.94
CA MET A 1 11.35 0.81 18.57
C MET A 1 11.14 0.51 17.11
N ASP A 2 10.09 -0.24 16.78
CA ASP A 2 9.67 -0.41 15.38
C ASP A 2 8.72 0.74 15.03
N VAL A 3 9.16 1.64 14.16
CA VAL A 3 8.28 2.63 13.52
C VAL A 3 7.63 1.98 12.31
N ASP A 4 6.30 1.99 12.28
CA ASP A 4 5.54 1.57 11.12
C ASP A 4 5.03 2.77 10.30
N THR A 5 4.75 2.52 9.03
CA THR A 5 4.28 3.54 8.10
C THR A 5 2.90 4.12 8.45
N ARG A 6 2.06 3.42 9.22
CA ARG A 6 0.77 3.95 9.67
C ARG A 6 0.97 5.04 10.72
N SER A 7 1.94 4.88 11.63
CA SER A 7 2.32 5.92 12.60
C SER A 7 2.78 7.21 11.89
N LEU A 8 3.60 7.09 10.84
CA LEU A 8 4.02 8.24 10.03
C LEU A 8 2.85 8.90 9.30
N ARG A 9 1.91 8.13 8.74
CA ARG A 9 0.71 8.68 8.09
C ARG A 9 -0.18 9.44 9.08
N TYR A 10 -0.31 8.95 10.30
CA TYR A 10 -1.09 9.64 11.34
C TYR A 10 -0.44 10.96 11.73
N PHE A 11 0.88 10.95 11.90
CA PHE A 11 1.64 12.18 12.15
C PHE A 11 1.47 13.20 11.02
N ILE A 12 1.64 12.80 9.76
CA ILE A 12 1.47 13.68 8.59
C ILE A 12 0.06 14.29 8.57
N GLU A 13 -0.98 13.48 8.80
CA GLU A 13 -2.35 14.00 8.79
C GLU A 13 -2.57 15.04 9.89
N VAL A 14 -2.10 14.79 11.12
CA VAL A 14 -2.24 15.76 12.22
C VAL A 14 -1.42 17.02 11.93
N ALA A 15 -0.22 16.88 11.36
CA ALA A 15 0.65 17.98 10.99
C ALA A 15 0.03 18.88 9.90
N GLU A 16 -0.73 18.31 8.97
CA GLU A 16 -1.41 19.06 7.92
C GLU A 16 -2.69 19.73 8.39
N GLN A 17 -3.42 19.10 9.31
CA GLN A 17 -4.68 19.65 9.82
C GLN A 17 -4.49 20.61 10.99
N LEU A 18 -3.39 20.48 11.75
CA LEU A 18 -3.20 21.13 13.05
C LEU A 18 -4.42 20.99 13.97
N ASN A 19 -5.12 19.86 13.84
CA ASN A 19 -6.37 19.58 14.53
C ASN A 19 -6.57 18.06 14.63
N PHE A 20 -6.51 17.53 15.85
CA PHE A 20 -6.64 16.09 16.11
C PHE A 20 -8.04 15.56 15.77
N THR A 21 -9.09 16.35 15.99
CA THR A 21 -10.47 15.94 15.67
C THR A 21 -10.62 15.77 14.16
N ARG A 22 -10.27 16.81 13.39
CA ARG A 22 -10.34 16.80 11.93
C ARG A 22 -9.45 15.73 11.30
N ALA A 23 -8.25 15.53 11.83
CA ALA A 23 -7.36 14.45 11.38
C ALA A 23 -7.96 13.07 11.66
N SER A 24 -8.58 12.87 12.83
CA SER A 24 -9.21 11.60 13.19
C SER A 24 -10.41 11.26 12.30
N GLU A 25 -11.22 12.26 11.95
CA GLU A 25 -12.34 12.12 11.01
C GLU A 25 -11.84 11.70 9.61
N ARG A 26 -10.80 12.35 9.09
CA ARG A 26 -10.21 12.02 7.78
C ARG A 26 -9.57 10.65 7.73
N LEU A 27 -9.00 10.19 8.85
CA LEU A 27 -8.40 8.86 8.98
C LEU A 27 -9.41 7.77 9.33
N PHE A 28 -10.68 8.11 9.56
CA PHE A 28 -11.72 7.20 10.03
C PHE A 28 -11.31 6.42 11.28
N VAL A 29 -10.70 7.12 12.25
CA VAL A 29 -10.31 6.56 13.56
C VAL A 29 -10.81 7.44 14.69
N SER A 30 -10.90 6.89 15.90
CA SER A 30 -11.24 7.70 17.06
C SER A 30 -10.08 8.63 17.44
N GLN A 31 -10.41 9.86 17.84
CA GLN A 31 -9.44 10.84 18.33
C GLN A 31 -8.56 10.30 19.49
N PRO A 32 -9.08 9.53 20.48
CA PRO A 32 -8.24 8.92 21.51
C PRO A 32 -7.22 7.92 20.95
N ALA A 33 -7.58 7.15 19.94
CA ALA A 33 -6.66 6.21 19.28
C ALA A 33 -5.56 6.95 18.52
N LEU A 34 -5.91 8.00 17.78
CA LEU A 34 -4.95 8.87 17.10
C LEU A 34 -3.98 9.52 18.10
N SER A 35 -4.51 10.08 19.19
CA SER A 35 -3.70 10.72 20.24
C SER A 35 -2.73 9.74 20.89
N ARG A 36 -3.16 8.52 21.22
CA ARG A 36 -2.27 7.48 21.75
C ARG A 36 -1.17 7.11 20.76
N ARG A 37 -1.50 7.01 19.47
CA ARG A 37 -0.53 6.67 18.43
C ARG A 37 0.54 7.75 18.24
N ILE A 38 0.15 9.02 18.27
CA ILE A 38 1.09 10.15 18.22
C ILE A 38 1.99 10.16 19.45
N ARG A 39 1.42 9.98 20.66
CA ARG A 39 2.25 9.89 21.88
C ARG A 39 3.26 8.76 21.82
N ALA A 40 2.86 7.57 21.36
CA ALA A 40 3.80 6.45 21.21
C ALA A 40 4.93 6.76 20.21
N LEU A 41 4.66 7.53 19.15
CA LEU A 41 5.69 8.00 18.22
C LEU A 41 6.63 9.01 18.90
N GLU A 42 6.08 9.99 19.62
CA GLU A 42 6.85 10.99 20.39
C GLU A 42 7.73 10.32 21.46
N ASP A 43 7.19 9.36 22.21
CA ASP A 43 7.89 8.59 23.24
C ASP A 43 9.04 7.78 22.65
N GLY A 44 8.78 7.15 21.50
CA GLY A 44 9.80 6.43 20.76
C GLY A 44 10.94 7.34 20.34
N LEU A 45 10.61 8.49 19.75
CA LEU A 45 11.60 9.48 19.31
C LEU A 45 12.21 10.27 20.49
N ARG A 46 11.70 10.07 21.71
CA ARG A 46 12.02 10.85 22.91
C ARG A 46 11.93 12.36 22.66
N THR A 47 10.98 12.76 21.82
CA THR A 47 10.87 14.12 21.31
C THR A 47 9.40 14.48 21.12
N THR A 48 8.99 15.64 21.65
CA THR A 48 7.66 16.20 21.40
C THR A 48 7.58 16.77 20.00
N LEU A 49 6.57 16.34 19.23
CA LEU A 49 6.35 16.76 17.85
C LEU A 49 5.24 17.81 17.75
N PHE A 50 4.32 17.84 18.72
CA PHE A 50 3.22 18.80 18.77
C PHE A 50 3.14 19.54 20.11
N GLU A 51 2.99 20.85 20.03
CA GLU A 51 2.55 21.69 21.15
C GLU A 51 1.03 21.73 21.19
N ARG A 52 0.45 21.62 22.40
CA ARG A 52 -0.99 21.60 22.63
C ARG A 52 -1.33 22.54 23.78
N ASP A 53 -1.63 23.78 23.47
CA ASP A 53 -2.01 24.77 24.48
C ASP A 53 -3.51 25.01 24.42
N GLY A 54 -4.30 24.03 24.91
CA GLY A 54 -5.74 24.06 25.21
C GLY A 54 -6.76 24.44 24.12
N ARG A 55 -6.35 25.24 23.13
CA ARG A 55 -7.09 25.89 22.05
C ARG A 55 -6.42 25.68 20.70
N GLU A 56 -5.11 25.49 20.66
CA GLU A 56 -4.37 25.36 19.41
C GLU A 56 -3.37 24.19 19.45
N VAL A 57 -3.16 23.59 18.29
CA VAL A 57 -2.16 22.55 18.04
C VAL A 57 -1.15 23.11 17.07
N ARG A 58 0.13 23.03 17.39
CA ARG A 58 1.23 23.49 16.53
C ARG A 58 2.30 22.42 16.44
N LEU A 59 3.06 22.41 15.34
CA LEU A 59 4.27 21.61 15.26
C LEU A 59 5.36 22.26 16.11
N THR A 60 6.15 21.45 16.79
CA THR A 60 7.44 21.89 17.33
C THR A 60 8.46 22.00 16.21
N ALA A 61 9.63 22.62 16.46
CA ALA A 61 10.74 22.60 15.50
C ALA A 61 11.15 21.18 15.07
N ALA A 62 11.05 20.21 15.98
CA ALA A 62 11.28 18.80 15.65
C ALA A 62 10.16 18.21 14.78
N GLY A 63 8.90 18.56 15.05
CA GLY A 63 7.76 18.21 14.21
C GLY A 63 7.89 18.75 12.79
N GLU A 64 8.27 20.03 12.64
CA GLU A 64 8.52 20.66 11.34
C GLU A 64 9.65 19.96 10.58
N SER A 65 10.73 19.58 11.27
CA SER A 65 11.85 18.84 10.69
C SER A 65 11.47 17.43 10.26
N LEU A 66 10.60 16.75 11.02
CA LEU A 66 10.16 15.39 10.74
C LEU A 66 9.19 15.32 9.55
N LEU A 67 8.32 16.32 9.37
CA LEU A 67 7.28 16.34 8.33
C LEU A 67 7.78 16.00 6.91
N PRO A 68 8.79 16.68 6.35
CA PRO A 68 9.29 16.35 5.01
C PRO A 68 9.89 14.94 4.94
N ALA A 69 10.58 14.49 5.99
CA ALA A 69 11.16 13.15 6.05
C ALA A 69 10.09 12.06 6.11
N ALA A 70 9.06 12.25 6.94
CA ALA A 70 7.92 11.35 7.06
C ALA A 70 7.17 11.18 5.73
N ARG A 71 6.94 12.29 5.01
CA ARG A 71 6.31 12.25 3.67
C ARG A 71 7.13 11.43 2.68
N ARG A 72 8.46 11.61 2.65
CA ARG A 72 9.36 10.84 1.77
C ARG A 72 9.33 9.36 2.10
N LEU A 73 9.47 8.98 3.37
CA LEU A 73 9.46 7.58 3.79
C LEU A 73 8.15 6.87 3.41
N VAL A 74 7.00 7.54 3.58
CA VAL A 74 5.70 6.98 3.17
C VAL A 74 5.62 6.84 1.64
N ALA A 75 6.10 7.83 0.88
CA ALA A 75 6.10 7.78 -0.57
C ALA A 75 7.02 6.67 -1.12
N ASP A 76 8.23 6.54 -0.56
CA ASP A 76 9.21 5.52 -0.93
C ASP A 76 8.67 4.12 -0.63
N TRP A 77 8.03 3.95 0.54
CA TRP A 77 7.37 2.69 0.87
C TRP A 77 6.26 2.33 -0.13
N GLN A 78 5.41 3.30 -0.50
CA GLN A 78 4.38 3.08 -1.52
C GLN A 78 4.98 2.74 -2.89
N ALA A 79 6.10 3.36 -3.26
CA ALA A 79 6.81 3.04 -4.50
C ALA A 79 7.37 1.61 -4.47
N ALA A 80 8.00 1.20 -3.37
CA ALA A 80 8.49 -0.16 -3.19
C ALA A 80 7.36 -1.19 -3.27
N GLN A 81 6.20 -0.91 -2.66
CA GLN A 81 5.02 -1.76 -2.76
C GLN A 81 4.52 -1.90 -4.21
N ARG A 82 4.50 -0.81 -4.99
CA ARG A 82 4.11 -0.86 -6.40
C ARG A 82 5.07 -1.72 -7.22
N VAL A 83 6.38 -1.48 -7.12
CA VAL A 83 7.40 -2.25 -7.85
C VAL A 83 7.31 -3.74 -7.51
N THR A 84 7.16 -4.07 -6.22
CA THR A 84 7.05 -5.46 -5.77
C THR A 84 5.80 -6.15 -6.35
N ARG A 85 4.65 -5.46 -6.38
CA ARG A 85 3.42 -6.00 -6.97
C ARG A 85 3.54 -6.23 -8.48
N VAL A 86 4.18 -5.30 -9.19
CA VAL A 86 4.42 -5.44 -10.64
C VAL A 86 5.31 -6.64 -10.92
N ALA A 87 6.45 -6.77 -10.22
CA ALA A 87 7.36 -7.89 -10.38
C ALA A 87 6.70 -9.25 -10.03
N ALA A 88 5.78 -9.28 -9.06
CA ALA A 88 5.01 -10.47 -8.74
C ALA A 88 3.99 -10.82 -9.84
N ALA A 89 3.32 -9.83 -10.41
CA ALA A 89 2.35 -10.01 -11.48
C ALA A 89 3.01 -10.51 -12.78
N GLU A 90 4.22 -10.04 -13.11
CA GLU A 90 4.98 -10.53 -14.27
C GLU A 90 5.28 -12.02 -14.19
N ARG A 91 5.55 -12.56 -13.00
CA ARG A 91 5.73 -14.01 -12.80
C ARG A 91 4.43 -14.80 -12.94
N ALA A 92 3.27 -14.16 -12.80
CA ALA A 92 1.95 -14.78 -12.92
C ALA A 92 1.37 -14.74 -14.35
N ARG A 93 2.08 -14.15 -15.33
CA ARG A 93 1.60 -13.99 -16.72
C ARG A 93 1.68 -15.29 -17.57
N VAL A 94 1.23 -16.42 -17.04
CA VAL A 94 0.89 -17.58 -17.89
C VAL A 94 -0.61 -17.56 -18.10
N LEU A 95 -1.07 -16.93 -19.18
CA LEU A 95 -2.45 -17.04 -19.63
C LEU A 95 -2.61 -18.38 -20.37
N ARG A 96 -3.23 -19.36 -19.72
CA ARG A 96 -3.64 -20.61 -20.38
C ARG A 96 -5.00 -20.37 -21.03
N VAL A 97 -4.99 -20.19 -22.34
CA VAL A 97 -6.23 -20.12 -23.14
C VAL A 97 -6.57 -21.54 -23.58
N ALA A 98 -7.68 -22.07 -23.08
CA ALA A 98 -8.36 -23.21 -23.70
C ALA A 98 -9.54 -22.64 -24.48
N PHE A 99 -9.57 -22.88 -25.80
CA PHE A 99 -10.73 -22.57 -26.62
C PHE A 99 -11.36 -23.89 -27.04
N GLU A 100 -12.62 -24.09 -26.64
CA GLU A 100 -13.47 -25.14 -27.19
C GLU A 100 -13.88 -24.68 -28.59
N ALA A 101 -13.15 -25.14 -29.61
CA ALA A 101 -13.68 -25.08 -30.95
C ALA A 101 -14.95 -25.93 -30.92
N LEU A 102 -16.10 -25.27 -31.06
CA LEU A 102 -17.41 -25.88 -31.20
C LEU A 102 -17.39 -26.65 -32.53
N CYS A 103 -16.70 -27.79 -32.54
CA CYS A 103 -16.78 -28.79 -33.58
C CYS A 103 -18.11 -29.50 -33.34
N TRP A 104 -19.17 -28.90 -33.86
CA TRP A 104 -20.42 -29.59 -34.05
C TRP A 104 -20.13 -30.91 -34.77
N PRO A 105 -20.51 -32.08 -34.24
CA PRO A 105 -20.25 -33.34 -34.91
C PRO A 105 -21.17 -33.43 -36.13
N LEU A 106 -20.59 -33.36 -37.33
CA LEU A 106 -21.16 -34.06 -38.47
C LEU A 106 -20.50 -35.43 -38.50
N ASP A 107 -21.27 -36.41 -38.05
CA ASP A 107 -21.02 -37.85 -37.97
C ASP A 107 -20.16 -38.38 -36.82
N GLY A 108 -20.73 -39.38 -36.16
CA GLY A 108 -20.35 -39.85 -34.84
C GLY A 108 -19.09 -40.71 -34.83
N ALA A 109 -18.00 -40.14 -34.30
CA ALA A 109 -16.94 -40.86 -33.61
C ALA A 109 -16.03 -39.85 -32.89
N SER A 110 -16.43 -39.36 -31.72
CA SER A 110 -15.57 -38.49 -30.92
C SER A 110 -14.66 -39.31 -29.99
N ARG A 111 -13.34 -39.17 -30.17
CA ARG A 111 -12.36 -39.39 -29.11
C ARG A 111 -11.85 -38.04 -28.64
N PRO A 112 -12.00 -37.65 -27.37
CA PRO A 112 -11.45 -36.40 -26.88
C PRO A 112 -9.92 -36.47 -26.89
N VAL A 113 -9.28 -35.49 -27.53
CA VAL A 113 -7.83 -35.29 -27.44
C VAL A 113 -7.52 -34.94 -25.98
N THR A 114 -6.92 -35.89 -25.25
CA THR A 114 -6.69 -35.78 -23.80
C THR A 114 -5.26 -35.34 -23.46
N ASP A 115 -4.48 -34.82 -24.41
CA ASP A 115 -3.10 -34.39 -24.12
C ASP A 115 -2.89 -32.90 -24.38
N PHE A 116 -2.89 -32.14 -23.28
CA PHE A 116 -2.58 -30.70 -23.21
C PHE A 116 -1.23 -30.46 -22.52
N ALA A 117 -0.29 -31.42 -22.55
CA ALA A 117 1.01 -31.24 -21.90
C ALA A 117 2.01 -30.35 -22.66
N GLY A 118 1.68 -29.86 -23.86
CA GLY A 118 2.71 -29.45 -24.82
C GLY A 118 2.58 -28.10 -25.51
N VAL A 119 2.05 -27.03 -24.92
CA VAL A 119 2.13 -25.70 -25.56
C VAL A 119 2.33 -24.57 -24.55
N VAL A 120 3.55 -24.42 -24.03
CA VAL A 120 4.04 -23.10 -23.57
C VAL A 120 5.54 -23.01 -23.83
N ARG A 121 5.92 -22.48 -24.99
CA ARG A 121 7.20 -21.76 -25.12
C ARG A 121 7.06 -20.59 -26.07
N HIS A 122 7.58 -19.46 -25.59
CA HIS A 122 7.97 -18.26 -26.31
C HIS A 122 6.87 -17.30 -26.76
N LEU A 123 6.62 -16.30 -25.91
CA LEU A 123 6.65 -14.90 -26.33
C LEU A 123 7.41 -14.11 -25.26
N ALA A 124 8.73 -14.27 -25.30
CA ALA A 124 9.70 -13.37 -24.66
C ALA A 124 10.69 -12.93 -25.74
N ALA A 125 10.20 -12.13 -26.67
CA ALA A 125 11.01 -11.28 -27.55
C ALA A 125 10.01 -10.40 -28.31
N ASP A 126 10.00 -9.11 -27.99
CA ASP A 126 9.95 -8.05 -29.00
C ASP A 126 10.25 -6.73 -28.29
N SER A 127 11.53 -6.37 -28.37
CA SER A 127 12.05 -5.00 -28.39
C SER A 127 12.66 -4.79 -29.77
#